data_AF-B3EH14-F1
#
_entry.id   AF-B3EH14-F1
#
_cell.length_a   1.000
_cell.length_b   1.000
_cell.length_c   1.000
_cell.angle_alpha   90.00
_cell.angle_beta   90.00
_cell.angle_gamma   90.00
#
_symmetry.space_group_name_H-M   'P 1'
#
loop_
_entity.id
_entity.type
_entity.pdbx_description
1 polymer ?
#
loop_
_entity_poly.entity_id
_entity_poly.type
_entity_poly.pdbx_seq_one_letter_code
_entity_poly.pdbx_strand_id
1 'polypeptide(L)'
;MDNKSNGKLIALAIGGAVLMGALFFGVSFLTGYKVPAENISAFLTPIRSFSGWFLLIFCASLIIMTLGKMSSRISDRWFLSFPLGALGIVALMFVILWIRPSGILLPTTGRTTTLEGQSIRSVPQLTAFLEGDTDFVNATKESLEKDAADEASAAAAAPASGETASIDFDAAKKLVDNKCNKCHTLDSVGDKLKKYIKQGETEKIVLTMKIVPNSGITDADVKQMVPWFNEKY
;
A
#
# COMPACT_ATOMS: atom_id res chain seq x y z
N MET A 1 30.76 -45.56 3.09
CA MET A 1 29.99 -44.66 2.20
C MET A 1 30.89 -44.30 1.05
N ASP A 2 30.61 -44.77 -0.16
CA ASP A 2 31.46 -44.54 -1.33
C ASP A 2 31.42 -43.08 -1.76
N ASN A 3 32.59 -42.43 -1.88
CA ASN A 3 32.73 -41.03 -2.32
C ASN A 3 32.14 -40.75 -3.72
N LYS A 4 31.78 -41.80 -4.47
CA LYS A 4 31.18 -41.73 -5.81
C LYS A 4 29.67 -41.42 -5.79
N SER A 5 28.95 -41.69 -4.70
CA SER A 5 27.51 -41.42 -4.59
C SER A 5 27.20 -39.99 -4.16
N ASN A 6 28.09 -39.36 -3.39
CA ASN A 6 27.94 -37.97 -2.92
C ASN A 6 27.92 -36.96 -4.09
N GLY A 7 28.75 -37.18 -5.12
CA GLY A 7 28.78 -36.31 -6.31
C GLY A 7 27.47 -36.36 -7.11
N LYS A 8 26.83 -37.53 -7.20
CA LYS A 8 25.52 -37.67 -7.88
C LYS A 8 24.40 -36.95 -7.12
N LEU A 9 24.42 -37.00 -5.80
CA LEU A 9 23.46 -36.28 -4.96
C LEU A 9 23.62 -34.76 -5.07
N ILE A 10 24.85 -34.25 -5.08
CA ILE A 10 25.13 -32.82 -5.28
C ILE A 10 24.69 -32.36 -6.67
N ALA A 11 25.00 -33.13 -7.72
CA ALA A 11 24.57 -32.81 -9.08
C ALA A 11 23.05 -32.79 -9.23
N LEU A 12 22.34 -33.75 -8.60
CA LEU A 12 20.88 -33.80 -8.59
C LEU A 12 20.27 -32.60 -7.85
N ALA A 13 20.85 -32.20 -6.72
CA ALA A 13 20.40 -31.05 -5.94
C ALA A 13 20.60 -29.72 -6.69
N ILE A 14 21.76 -29.53 -7.33
CA ILE A 14 22.04 -28.34 -8.14
C ILE A 14 21.10 -28.30 -9.36
N GLY A 15 20.93 -29.43 -10.06
CA GLY A 15 20.02 -29.52 -11.20
C GLY A 15 18.57 -29.22 -10.83
N GLY A 16 18.10 -29.74 -9.70
CA GLY A 16 16.76 -29.45 -9.17
C GLY A 16 16.57 -27.98 -8.80
N ALA A 17 17.56 -27.35 -8.18
CA ALA A 17 17.50 -25.94 -7.82
C ALA A 17 17.47 -25.02 -9.06
N VAL A 18 18.27 -25.32 -10.08
CA VAL A 18 18.28 -24.55 -11.34
C VAL A 18 16.95 -24.69 -12.07
N LEU A 19 16.40 -25.91 -12.15
CA LEU A 19 15.13 -26.17 -12.82
C LEU A 19 13.95 -25.50 -12.09
N MET A 20 13.91 -25.56 -10.77
CA MET A 20 12.88 -24.88 -9.97
C MET A 20 13.01 -23.35 -10.05
N GLY A 21 14.24 -22.82 -10.03
CA GLY A 21 14.48 -21.39 -10.22
C GLY A 21 13.99 -20.89 -11.57
N ALA A 22 14.24 -21.66 -12.65
CA ALA A 22 13.75 -21.34 -13.99
C ALA A 22 12.22 -21.38 -14.09
N LEU A 23 11.57 -22.38 -13.47
CA LEU A 23 10.10 -22.46 -13.42
C LEU A 23 9.49 -21.30 -12.63
N PHE A 24 10.05 -20.95 -11.47
CA PHE A 24 9.58 -19.80 -10.68
C PHE A 24 9.77 -18.47 -11.41
N PHE A 25 10.88 -18.32 -12.14
CA PHE A 25 11.13 -17.16 -13.00
C PHE A 25 10.12 -17.08 -14.15
N GLY A 26 9.81 -18.22 -14.79
CA GLY A 26 8.80 -18.30 -15.85
C GLY A 26 7.38 -17.97 -15.35
N VAL A 27 6.95 -18.57 -14.24
CA VAL A 27 5.66 -18.28 -13.60
C VAL A 27 5.58 -16.82 -13.18
N SER A 28 6.67 -16.27 -12.64
CA SER A 28 6.76 -14.85 -12.30
C SER A 28 6.50 -13.96 -13.52
N PHE A 29 7.05 -14.31 -14.69
CA PHE A 29 6.81 -13.57 -15.93
C PHE A 29 5.36 -13.68 -16.41
N LEU A 30 4.73 -14.87 -16.30
CA LEU A 30 3.33 -15.09 -16.69
C LEU A 30 2.32 -14.38 -15.77
N THR A 31 2.59 -14.27 -14.47
CA THR A 31 1.65 -13.67 -13.51
C THR A 31 1.59 -12.14 -13.53
N GLY A 32 2.40 -11.48 -14.37
CA GLY A 32 2.36 -10.03 -14.58
C GLY A 32 2.85 -9.23 -13.37
N TYR A 33 4.15 -8.93 -13.33
CA TYR A 33 4.71 -8.06 -12.28
C TYR A 33 4.30 -6.60 -12.51
N LYS A 34 3.53 -6.05 -11.58
CA LYS A 34 3.39 -4.60 -11.41
C LYS A 34 4.51 -4.13 -10.47
N VAL A 35 5.37 -3.23 -10.94
CA VAL A 35 6.43 -2.64 -10.12
C VAL A 35 5.78 -1.71 -9.09
N PRO A 36 6.04 -1.86 -7.78
CA PRO A 36 5.40 -1.03 -6.75
C PRO A 36 5.91 0.42 -6.74
N ALA A 37 6.97 0.75 -7.50
CA ALA A 37 7.51 2.11 -7.65
C ALA A 37 8.22 2.27 -9.01
N GLU A 38 8.05 3.43 -9.65
CA GLU A 38 8.59 3.75 -10.99
C GLU A 38 10.13 3.85 -11.03
N ASN A 39 10.79 3.95 -9.88
CA ASN A 39 12.25 4.11 -9.76
C ASN A 39 13.02 2.79 -9.56
N ILE A 40 12.33 1.65 -9.55
CA ILE A 40 12.97 0.33 -9.42
C ILE A 40 13.05 -0.27 -10.82
N SER A 41 14.26 -0.64 -11.26
CA SER A 41 14.41 -1.26 -12.57
C SER A 41 13.57 -2.54 -12.65
N ALA A 42 12.81 -2.69 -13.73
CA ALA A 42 11.98 -3.88 -13.98
C ALA A 42 12.78 -5.19 -13.92
N PHE A 43 14.11 -5.10 -14.05
CA PHE A 43 15.06 -6.21 -13.96
C PHE A 43 15.45 -6.59 -12.52
N LEU A 44 15.48 -5.64 -11.57
CA LEU A 44 15.83 -5.91 -10.16
C LEU A 44 14.66 -6.49 -9.35
N THR A 45 13.43 -6.21 -9.76
CA THR A 45 12.21 -6.70 -9.13
C THR A 45 12.11 -8.23 -9.10
N PRO A 46 12.34 -8.98 -10.21
CA PRO A 46 12.35 -10.43 -10.18
C PRO A 46 13.51 -11.01 -9.37
N ILE A 47 14.67 -10.33 -9.31
CA ILE A 47 15.81 -10.76 -8.47
C ILE A 47 15.44 -10.66 -6.98
N ARG A 48 14.72 -9.61 -6.57
CA ARG A 48 14.27 -9.45 -5.19
C ARG A 48 13.23 -10.50 -4.80
N SER A 49 12.26 -10.75 -5.69
CA SER A 49 11.31 -11.86 -5.55
C SER A 49 12.04 -13.19 -5.41
N PHE A 50 12.95 -13.50 -6.34
CA PHE A 50 13.77 -14.70 -6.33
C PHE A 50 14.60 -14.80 -5.04
N SER A 51 15.18 -13.72 -4.53
CA SER A 51 15.92 -13.72 -3.27
C SER A 51 15.05 -14.07 -2.07
N GLY A 52 13.79 -13.61 -2.05
CA GLY A 52 12.82 -13.94 -1.00
C GLY A 52 12.40 -15.41 -1.05
N TRP A 53 12.08 -15.91 -2.25
CA TRP A 53 11.75 -17.32 -2.47
C TRP A 53 12.93 -18.24 -2.18
N PHE A 54 14.15 -17.87 -2.62
CA PHE A 54 15.37 -18.61 -2.35
C PHE A 54 15.66 -18.64 -0.85
N LEU A 55 15.52 -17.52 -0.14
CA LEU A 55 15.71 -17.48 1.31
C LEU A 55 14.69 -18.38 2.03
N LEU A 56 13.42 -18.36 1.60
CA LEU A 56 12.38 -19.23 2.15
C LEU A 56 12.70 -20.71 1.92
N ILE A 57 13.06 -21.08 0.69
CA ILE A 57 13.44 -22.46 0.33
C ILE A 57 14.70 -22.88 1.08
N PHE A 58 15.69 -22.00 1.20
CA PHE A 58 16.93 -22.26 1.92
C PHE A 58 16.68 -22.45 3.43
N CYS A 59 15.90 -21.57 4.05
CA CYS A 59 15.48 -21.71 5.45
C CYS A 59 14.66 -22.99 5.65
N ALA A 60 13.71 -23.30 4.77
CA ALA A 60 12.95 -24.55 4.81
C ALA A 60 13.87 -25.78 4.69
N SER A 61 14.86 -25.73 3.81
CA SER A 61 15.83 -26.82 3.62
C SER A 61 16.74 -26.99 4.84
N LEU A 62 17.18 -25.90 5.49
CA LEU A 62 17.90 -25.97 6.77
C LEU A 62 17.03 -26.54 7.89
N ILE A 63 15.75 -26.18 7.95
CA ILE A 63 14.78 -26.74 8.91
C ILE A 63 14.60 -28.24 8.65
N ILE A 64 14.41 -28.66 7.40
CA ILE A 64 14.29 -30.08 7.04
C ILE A 64 15.59 -30.83 7.35
N MET A 65 16.76 -30.25 7.08
CA MET A 65 18.06 -30.88 7.39
C MET A 65 18.28 -31.03 8.90
N THR A 66 17.91 -30.02 9.69
CA THR A 66 18.01 -30.07 11.16
C THR A 66 17.00 -31.05 11.76
N LEU A 67 15.76 -31.07 11.26
CA LEU A 67 14.75 -32.07 11.62
C LEU A 67 15.16 -33.48 11.19
N GLY A 68 15.77 -33.66 10.01
CA GLY A 68 16.27 -34.94 9.50
C GLY A 68 17.45 -35.48 10.30
N LYS A 69 18.37 -34.61 10.75
CA LYS A 69 19.44 -34.99 11.67
C LYS A 69 18.90 -35.45 13.03
N MET A 70 17.85 -34.80 13.53
CA MET A 70 17.18 -35.21 14.76
C MET A 70 16.25 -36.42 14.58
N SER A 71 15.72 -36.66 13.37
CA SER A 71 14.89 -37.83 13.03
C SER A 71 15.63 -39.15 13.29
N SER A 72 16.96 -39.19 13.12
CA SER A 72 17.77 -40.36 13.49
C SER A 72 17.79 -40.69 14.99
N ARG A 73 17.32 -39.78 15.85
CA ARG A 73 17.28 -39.92 17.32
C ARG A 73 15.87 -39.87 17.90
N ILE A 74 14.86 -39.78 17.05
CA ILE A 74 13.50 -39.43 17.47
C ILE A 74 12.60 -40.68 17.44
N SER A 75 12.04 -40.97 18.61
CA SER A 75 11.06 -42.02 18.91
C SER A 75 9.87 -42.01 17.93
N ASP A 76 9.28 -43.19 17.68
CA ASP A 76 8.14 -43.49 16.79
C ASP A 76 6.93 -42.52 16.87
N ARG A 77 6.86 -41.65 17.88
CA ARG A 77 5.78 -40.69 18.10
C ARG A 77 5.97 -39.34 17.38
N TRP A 78 7.03 -39.16 16.61
CA TRP A 78 7.38 -37.88 15.98
C TRP A 78 6.34 -37.34 15.00
N PHE A 79 5.68 -38.25 14.28
CA PHE A 79 4.63 -37.92 13.34
C PHE A 79 3.39 -37.32 14.01
N LEU A 80 3.13 -37.64 15.29
CA LEU A 80 2.10 -36.96 16.07
C LEU A 80 2.57 -35.60 16.60
N SER A 81 3.83 -35.50 17.04
CA SER A 81 4.34 -34.27 17.65
C SER A 81 4.42 -33.07 16.70
N PHE A 82 4.63 -33.30 15.41
CA PHE A 82 4.74 -32.24 14.40
C PHE A 82 3.41 -31.51 14.12
N PRO A 83 2.29 -32.18 13.78
CA PRO A 83 1.00 -31.51 13.60
C PRO A 83 0.45 -30.91 14.91
N LEU A 84 0.66 -31.58 16.06
CA LEU A 84 0.29 -31.01 17.37
C LEU A 84 1.10 -29.75 17.70
N GLY A 85 2.39 -29.74 17.38
CA GLY A 85 3.25 -28.56 17.54
C GLY A 85 2.83 -27.41 16.61
N ALA A 86 2.50 -27.69 15.35
CA ALA A 86 1.98 -26.70 14.42
C ALA A 86 0.65 -26.09 14.89
N LEU A 87 -0.28 -26.92 15.38
CA LEU A 87 -1.52 -26.44 16.00
C LEU A 87 -1.26 -25.61 17.25
N GLY A 88 -0.29 -26.01 18.08
CA GLY A 88 0.14 -25.24 19.26
C GLY A 88 0.71 -23.86 18.88
N ILE A 89 1.54 -23.79 17.84
CA ILE A 89 2.09 -22.53 17.34
C ILE A 89 0.99 -21.64 16.75
N VAL A 90 0.07 -22.19 15.97
CA VAL A 90 -1.06 -21.43 15.41
C VAL A 90 -1.98 -20.93 16.52
N ALA A 91 -2.30 -21.77 17.51
CA ALA A 91 -3.08 -21.36 18.68
C ALA A 91 -2.37 -20.28 19.50
N LEU A 92 -1.05 -20.40 19.71
CA LEU A 92 -0.25 -19.38 20.38
C LEU A 92 -0.21 -18.08 19.59
N MET A 93 -0.01 -18.13 18.27
CA MET A 93 -0.07 -16.94 17.41
C MET A 93 -1.47 -16.32 17.45
N PHE A 94 -2.53 -17.13 17.44
CA PHE A 94 -3.90 -16.64 17.55
C PHE A 94 -4.14 -15.98 18.91
N VAL A 95 -3.68 -16.56 20.01
CA VAL A 95 -3.73 -15.97 21.36
C VAL A 95 -2.91 -14.67 21.41
N ILE A 96 -1.72 -14.64 20.83
CA ILE A 96 -0.89 -13.43 20.74
C ILE A 96 -1.60 -12.34 19.93
N LEU A 97 -2.23 -12.71 18.80
CA LEU A 97 -3.02 -11.79 17.96
C LEU A 97 -4.32 -11.34 18.65
N TRP A 98 -4.91 -12.18 19.48
CA TRP A 98 -6.12 -11.88 20.26
C TRP A 98 -5.83 -11.07 21.52
N ILE A 99 -4.61 -11.16 22.07
CA ILE A 99 -4.06 -10.25 23.10
C ILE A 99 -3.49 -8.97 22.45
N ARG A 100 -3.22 -8.97 21.14
CA ARG A 100 -2.76 -7.80 20.37
C ARG A 100 -3.71 -6.60 20.29
N PRO A 101 -5.04 -6.67 20.50
CA PRO A 101 -5.86 -5.46 20.62
C PRO A 101 -5.54 -4.68 21.91
N SER A 102 -4.76 -5.26 22.84
CA SER A 102 -4.49 -4.72 24.17
C SER A 102 -3.05 -4.20 24.31
N GLY A 103 -2.60 -3.34 23.39
CA GLY A 103 -1.71 -2.19 23.64
C GLY A 103 -0.40 -2.29 24.45
N ILE A 104 0.05 -3.46 24.92
CA ILE A 104 1.11 -3.54 25.95
C ILE A 104 2.50 -3.88 25.38
N LEU A 105 2.61 -4.67 24.30
CA LEU A 105 3.91 -5.22 23.88
C LEU A 105 4.51 -4.66 22.59
N LEU A 106 3.73 -3.99 21.74
CA LEU A 106 4.22 -3.38 20.48
C LEU A 106 3.42 -2.09 20.17
N PRO A 107 3.80 -0.93 20.72
CA PRO A 107 3.00 0.29 20.62
C PRO A 107 2.92 0.90 19.21
N THR A 108 3.67 0.40 18.22
CA THR A 108 3.88 1.11 16.94
C THR A 108 3.79 0.28 15.67
N THR A 109 3.59 -1.04 15.74
CA THR A 109 3.64 -1.87 14.51
C THR A 109 2.32 -1.83 13.74
N GLY A 110 2.26 -0.97 12.71
CA GLY A 110 1.15 -0.86 11.76
C GLY A 110 0.41 0.49 11.77
N ARG A 111 0.88 1.46 12.57
CA ARG A 111 0.29 2.79 12.63
C ARG A 111 1.09 3.77 11.78
N THR A 112 0.41 4.56 10.97
CA THR A 112 0.99 5.76 10.35
C THR A 112 1.21 6.76 11.46
N THR A 113 2.46 6.87 11.92
CA THR A 113 2.89 7.92 12.83
C THR A 113 3.25 9.16 12.02
N THR A 114 2.83 10.34 12.47
CA THR A 114 3.31 11.61 11.91
C THR A 114 4.81 11.77 12.20
N LEU A 115 5.48 12.71 11.54
CA LEU A 115 6.92 12.98 11.77
C LEU A 115 7.20 13.43 13.21
N GLU A 116 6.17 13.93 13.90
CA GLU A 116 6.14 14.36 15.29
C GLU A 116 5.81 13.21 16.27
N GLY A 117 5.66 11.98 15.77
CA GLY A 117 5.40 10.80 16.58
C GLY A 117 3.94 10.65 17.06
N GLN A 118 3.01 11.46 16.55
CA GLN A 118 1.60 11.34 16.89
C GLN A 118 0.93 10.22 16.10
N SER A 119 0.04 9.47 16.77
CA SER A 119 -0.65 8.31 16.19
C SER A 119 -2.05 8.69 15.70
N ILE A 120 -2.33 8.48 14.42
CA ILE A 120 -3.69 8.61 13.86
C ILE A 120 -4.49 7.34 14.20
N ARG A 121 -5.63 7.49 14.88
CA ARG A 121 -6.41 6.39 15.47
C ARG A 121 -7.77 6.16 14.81
N SER A 122 -8.24 7.07 13.96
CA SER A 122 -9.54 6.95 13.28
C SER A 122 -9.52 7.58 11.89
N VAL A 123 -10.50 7.20 11.06
CA VAL A 123 -10.67 7.75 9.69
C VAL A 123 -10.86 9.28 9.73
N PRO A 124 -11.66 9.87 10.64
CA PRO A 124 -11.76 11.32 10.76
C PRO A 124 -10.41 12.01 11.06
N GLN A 125 -9.58 11.40 11.92
CA GLN A 125 -8.25 11.94 12.21
C GLN A 125 -7.31 11.85 11.01
N LEU A 126 -7.44 10.80 10.18
CA LEU A 126 -6.66 10.66 8.95
C LEU A 126 -7.08 11.71 7.91
N THR A 127 -8.39 11.93 7.76
CA THR A 127 -8.93 12.96 6.86
C THR A 127 -8.48 14.35 7.29
N ALA A 128 -8.63 14.70 8.58
CA ALA A 128 -8.19 15.99 9.11
C ALA A 128 -6.67 16.20 8.94
N PHE A 129 -5.87 15.16 9.19
CA PHE A 129 -4.42 15.22 8.95
C PHE A 129 -4.07 15.43 7.46
N LEU A 130 -4.78 14.76 6.54
CA LEU A 130 -4.59 14.93 5.09
C LEU A 130 -5.05 16.31 4.59
N GLU A 131 -6.03 16.90 5.27
CA GLU A 131 -6.53 18.26 5.01
C GLU A 131 -5.61 19.36 5.60
N GLY A 132 -4.58 18.97 6.36
CA GLY A 132 -3.59 19.89 6.92
C GLY A 132 -4.01 20.53 8.23
N ASP A 133 -5.01 19.97 8.92
CA ASP A 133 -5.42 20.41 10.25
C ASP A 133 -4.36 20.03 11.29
N THR A 134 -3.83 21.04 11.98
CA THR A 134 -2.81 20.86 13.03
C THR A 134 -3.38 20.29 14.33
N ASP A 135 -4.71 20.29 14.50
CA ASP A 135 -5.41 19.83 15.70
C ASP A 135 -6.21 18.54 15.48
N PHE A 136 -5.83 17.73 14.49
CA PHE A 136 -6.47 16.46 14.13
C PHE A 136 -6.66 15.48 15.31
N VAL A 137 -5.92 15.63 16.41
CA VAL A 137 -6.08 14.81 17.63
C VAL A 137 -7.44 15.06 18.31
N ASN A 138 -8.00 16.28 18.21
CA ASN A 138 -9.25 16.69 18.85
C ASN A 138 -10.50 16.61 17.95
N ALA A 139 -10.32 16.35 16.64
CA ALA A 139 -11.38 16.28 15.64
C ALA A 139 -12.49 15.24 15.94
N THR A 140 -12.26 14.33 16.90
CA THR A 140 -13.23 13.29 17.29
C THR A 140 -14.48 13.84 17.96
N LYS A 141 -14.43 15.06 18.51
CA LYS A 141 -15.57 15.65 19.24
C LYS A 141 -16.48 16.50 18.35
N GLU A 142 -15.91 17.12 17.33
CA GLU A 142 -16.63 18.05 16.43
C GLU A 142 -17.32 17.32 15.26
N SER A 143 -16.79 16.17 14.83
CA SER A 143 -17.42 15.37 13.76
C SER A 143 -18.68 14.63 14.22
N LEU A 144 -18.77 14.26 15.51
CA LEU A 144 -19.94 13.54 16.05
C LEU A 144 -21.19 14.44 16.18
N GLU A 145 -21.03 15.76 16.32
CA GLU A 145 -22.16 16.70 16.31
C GLU A 145 -22.61 17.06 14.88
N LYS A 146 -21.68 17.00 13.91
CA LYS A 146 -21.98 17.28 12.51
C LYS A 146 -22.75 16.15 11.83
N ASP A 147 -22.43 14.89 12.14
CA ASP A 147 -23.12 13.73 11.58
C ASP A 147 -24.60 13.61 12.03
N ALA A 148 -24.96 14.16 13.20
CA ALA A 148 -26.33 14.17 13.70
C ALA A 148 -27.23 15.23 13.05
N ALA A 149 -26.65 16.27 12.44
CA ALA A 149 -27.39 17.33 11.74
C ALA A 149 -27.73 16.95 10.30
N ASP A 150 -26.90 16.13 9.66
CA ASP A 150 -27.02 15.79 8.23
C ASP A 150 -28.04 14.66 7.96
N GLU A 151 -28.32 13.77 8.93
CA GLU A 151 -29.35 12.71 8.77
C GLU A 151 -30.80 13.22 8.88
N ALA A 152 -31.04 14.41 9.44
CA ALA A 152 -32.39 14.97 9.59
C ALA A 152 -32.89 15.72 8.34
N SER A 153 -32.05 16.04 7.35
CA SER A 153 -32.44 16.82 6.16
C SER A 153 -32.57 16.02 4.86
N ALA A 154 -32.19 14.73 4.85
CA ALA A 154 -32.18 13.91 3.64
C ALA A 154 -33.57 13.38 3.17
N ALA A 155 -34.67 13.80 3.80
CA ALA A 155 -36.02 13.33 3.46
C ALA A 155 -36.90 14.36 2.72
N ALA A 156 -36.41 15.56 2.39
CA ALA A 156 -37.23 16.52 1.65
C ALA A 156 -36.42 17.38 0.66
N ALA A 157 -36.86 17.29 -0.60
CA ALA A 157 -36.66 18.23 -1.70
C ALA A 157 -35.36 18.14 -2.54
N ALA A 158 -35.52 17.56 -3.74
CA ALA A 158 -35.18 18.31 -4.95
C ALA A 158 -36.40 19.18 -5.34
N PRO A 159 -36.29 20.24 -6.17
CA PRO A 159 -35.12 20.77 -6.87
C PRO A 159 -34.90 22.28 -6.61
N ALA A 160 -33.72 22.83 -6.93
CA ALA A 160 -33.59 24.14 -7.61
C ALA A 160 -32.12 24.59 -7.78
N SER A 161 -31.81 24.94 -9.02
CA SER A 161 -30.86 25.94 -9.50
C SER A 161 -30.19 26.90 -8.51
N GLY A 162 -28.89 27.11 -8.75
CA GLY A 162 -28.35 28.46 -8.86
C GLY A 162 -27.73 29.06 -7.62
N GLU A 163 -26.51 28.64 -7.29
CA GLU A 163 -25.53 29.55 -6.69
C GLU A 163 -24.19 29.30 -7.38
N THR A 164 -23.95 30.02 -8.47
CA THR A 164 -22.59 30.18 -9.00
C THR A 164 -21.81 30.95 -7.95
N ALA A 165 -21.24 30.23 -6.98
CA ALA A 165 -20.18 30.77 -6.15
C ALA A 165 -19.14 31.34 -7.13
N SER A 166 -19.02 32.67 -7.14
CA SER A 166 -18.05 33.36 -7.97
C SER A 166 -16.69 32.73 -7.70
N ILE A 167 -16.11 32.10 -8.71
CA ILE A 167 -14.82 31.45 -8.56
C ILE A 167 -13.78 32.55 -8.47
N ASP A 168 -13.12 32.62 -7.32
CA ASP A 168 -11.93 33.45 -7.15
C ASP A 168 -10.79 32.81 -7.97
N PHE A 169 -10.60 33.31 -9.19
CA PHE A 169 -9.56 32.82 -10.09
C PHE A 169 -8.14 33.09 -9.57
N ASP A 170 -7.94 34.07 -8.69
CA ASP A 170 -6.62 34.34 -8.10
C ASP A 170 -6.30 33.33 -6.99
N ALA A 171 -7.30 32.99 -6.17
CA ALA A 171 -7.18 31.90 -5.21
C ALA A 171 -6.98 30.55 -5.92
N ALA A 172 -7.77 30.28 -6.97
CA ALA A 172 -7.63 29.07 -7.78
C ALA A 172 -6.25 28.99 -8.46
N LYS A 173 -5.72 30.12 -8.98
CA LYS A 173 -4.36 30.19 -9.52
C LYS A 173 -3.32 29.82 -8.48
N LYS A 174 -3.38 30.41 -7.27
CA LYS A 174 -2.45 30.08 -6.18
C LYS A 174 -2.53 28.61 -5.79
N LEU A 175 -3.74 28.05 -5.78
CA LEU A 175 -3.98 26.66 -5.47
C LEU A 175 -3.38 25.73 -6.54
N VAL A 176 -3.55 26.05 -7.83
CA VAL A 176 -2.89 25.34 -8.95
C VAL A 176 -1.37 25.46 -8.84
N ASP A 177 -0.84 26.66 -8.63
CA ASP A 177 0.61 26.89 -8.52
C ASP A 177 1.20 26.05 -7.36
N ASN A 178 0.52 25.99 -6.23
CA ASN A 178 0.96 25.27 -5.03
C ASN A 178 0.86 23.75 -5.15
N LYS A 179 -0.13 23.21 -5.87
CA LYS A 179 -0.39 21.76 -5.93
C LYS A 179 0.21 21.13 -7.18
N CYS A 180 0.07 21.77 -8.34
CA CYS A 180 0.46 21.21 -9.62
C CYS A 180 1.95 21.37 -9.94
N ASN A 181 2.71 22.17 -9.19
CA ASN A 181 4.16 22.30 -9.33
C ASN A 181 4.98 21.45 -8.31
N LYS A 182 4.32 20.65 -7.46
CA LYS A 182 5.02 19.86 -6.43
C LYS A 182 5.89 18.73 -6.99
N CYS A 183 5.36 18.01 -7.99
CA CYS A 183 6.01 16.81 -8.53
C CYS A 183 6.75 17.08 -9.84
N HIS A 184 6.24 18.01 -10.66
CA HIS A 184 6.86 18.51 -11.88
C HIS A 184 6.29 19.90 -12.15
N THR A 185 6.97 20.74 -12.94
CA THR A 185 6.42 22.05 -13.32
C THR A 185 5.16 21.88 -14.19
N LEU A 186 4.18 22.76 -14.04
CA LEU A 186 2.98 22.77 -14.88
C LEU A 186 3.34 22.99 -16.36
N ASP A 187 4.36 23.83 -16.60
CA ASP A 187 4.88 24.11 -17.95
C ASP A 187 5.40 22.84 -18.66
N SER A 188 6.06 21.94 -17.93
CA SER A 188 6.58 20.69 -18.51
C SER A 188 5.49 19.76 -19.09
N VAL A 189 4.24 19.95 -18.66
CA VAL A 189 3.08 19.20 -19.16
C VAL A 189 2.07 20.08 -19.90
N GLY A 190 2.39 21.36 -20.12
CA GLY A 190 1.43 22.37 -20.58
C GLY A 190 0.79 22.07 -21.93
N ASP A 191 1.56 21.60 -22.91
CA ASP A 191 1.04 21.24 -24.24
C ASP A 191 0.04 20.09 -24.19
N LYS A 192 0.33 19.07 -23.37
CA LYS A 192 -0.59 17.94 -23.16
C LYS A 192 -1.82 18.36 -22.39
N LEU A 193 -1.67 19.20 -21.36
CA LEU A 193 -2.79 19.71 -20.57
C LEU A 193 -3.76 20.53 -21.42
N LYS A 194 -3.25 21.41 -22.29
CA LYS A 194 -4.06 22.17 -23.26
C LYS A 194 -4.86 21.26 -24.20
N LYS A 195 -4.35 20.07 -24.52
CA LYS A 195 -5.10 19.07 -25.30
C LYS A 195 -6.29 18.52 -24.51
N TYR A 196 -6.11 18.17 -23.24
CA TYR A 196 -7.21 17.71 -22.37
C TYR A 196 -8.27 18.80 -22.17
N ILE A 197 -7.84 20.06 -22.01
CA ILE A 197 -8.75 21.22 -21.89
C ILE A 197 -9.62 21.36 -23.15
N LYS A 198 -9.00 21.33 -24.35
CA LYS A 198 -9.73 21.39 -25.63
C LYS A 198 -10.69 20.22 -25.83
N GLN A 199 -10.43 19.08 -25.20
CA GLN A 199 -11.28 17.88 -25.28
C GLN A 199 -12.39 17.86 -24.21
N GLY A 200 -12.46 18.86 -23.33
CA GLY A 200 -13.38 18.86 -22.19
C GLY A 200 -13.03 17.81 -21.13
N GLU A 201 -11.81 17.27 -21.15
CA GLU A 201 -11.34 16.21 -20.25
C GLU A 201 -10.51 16.77 -19.07
N THR A 202 -10.63 18.08 -18.76
CA THR A 202 -9.89 18.74 -17.68
C THR A 202 -10.14 18.10 -16.32
N GLU A 203 -11.39 17.80 -15.99
CA GLU A 203 -11.73 17.17 -14.71
C GLU A 203 -11.09 15.78 -14.58
N LYS A 204 -11.14 14.99 -15.66
CA LYS A 204 -10.55 13.65 -15.71
C LYS A 204 -9.05 13.67 -15.46
N ILE A 205 -8.31 14.62 -16.03
CA ILE A 205 -6.86 14.73 -15.80
C ILE A 205 -6.55 15.19 -14.37
N VAL A 206 -7.31 16.14 -13.81
CA VAL A 206 -7.12 16.59 -12.42
C VAL A 206 -7.44 15.46 -11.43
N LEU A 207 -8.50 14.67 -11.65
CA LEU A 207 -8.82 13.48 -10.86
C LEU A 207 -7.74 12.38 -11.00
N THR A 208 -7.12 12.26 -12.18
CA THR A 208 -5.98 11.36 -12.37
C THR A 208 -4.78 11.82 -11.56
N MET A 209 -4.54 13.13 -11.43
CA MET A 209 -3.48 13.66 -10.57
C MET A 209 -3.81 13.51 -9.08
N LYS A 210 -5.10 13.58 -8.71
CA LYS A 210 -5.56 13.34 -7.33
C LYS A 210 -5.16 11.95 -6.82
N ILE A 211 -5.30 10.90 -7.64
CA ILE A 211 -4.97 9.52 -7.22
C ILE A 211 -3.46 9.26 -7.11
N VAL A 212 -2.60 10.16 -7.58
CA VAL A 212 -1.14 10.03 -7.44
C VAL A 212 -0.77 10.17 -5.95
N PRO A 213 0.03 9.24 -5.40
CA PRO A 213 0.47 9.32 -4.00
C PRO A 213 1.12 10.68 -3.70
N ASN A 214 0.77 11.28 -2.56
CA ASN A 214 1.25 12.58 -2.11
C ASN A 214 0.90 13.78 -3.01
N SER A 215 -0.07 13.65 -3.92
CA SER A 215 -0.60 14.80 -4.68
C SER A 215 -1.16 15.89 -3.76
N GLY A 216 -1.82 15.46 -2.68
CA GLY A 216 -2.48 16.34 -1.72
C GLY A 216 -3.63 17.14 -2.34
N ILE A 217 -4.21 16.68 -3.47
CA ILE A 217 -5.36 17.32 -4.13
C ILE A 217 -6.64 16.78 -3.49
N THR A 218 -7.52 17.66 -3.01
CA THR A 218 -8.83 17.29 -2.44
C THR A 218 -9.97 17.42 -3.46
N ASP A 219 -11.17 16.91 -3.15
CA ASP A 219 -12.35 17.13 -4.01
C ASP A 219 -12.77 18.61 -4.09
N ALA A 220 -12.52 19.38 -3.03
CA ALA A 220 -12.74 20.82 -3.03
C ALA A 220 -11.74 21.54 -3.96
N ASP A 221 -10.49 21.09 -3.97
CA ASP A 221 -9.45 21.60 -4.88
C ASP A 221 -9.87 21.39 -6.34
N VAL A 222 -10.37 20.19 -6.69
CA VAL A 222 -10.82 19.86 -8.06
C VAL A 222 -11.89 20.85 -8.53
N LYS A 223 -12.88 21.16 -7.67
CA LYS A 223 -13.96 22.10 -7.99
C LYS A 223 -13.47 23.53 -8.28
N GLN A 224 -12.32 23.93 -7.72
CA GLN A 224 -11.71 25.23 -7.98
C GLN A 224 -10.73 25.20 -9.17
N MET A 225 -9.95 24.13 -9.30
CA MET A 225 -8.93 23.98 -10.35
C MET A 225 -9.54 23.84 -11.74
N VAL A 226 -10.58 23.01 -11.90
CA VAL A 226 -11.14 22.68 -13.21
C VAL A 226 -11.67 23.92 -13.94
N PRO A 227 -12.47 24.80 -13.31
CA PRO A 227 -12.92 26.04 -13.95
C PRO A 227 -11.76 26.99 -14.28
N TRP A 228 -10.77 27.09 -13.40
CA TRP A 228 -9.57 27.90 -13.68
C TRP A 228 -8.80 27.40 -14.91
N PHE A 229 -8.57 26.08 -15.02
CA PHE A 229 -7.93 25.50 -16.19
C PHE A 229 -8.74 25.72 -17.48
N ASN A 230 -10.07 25.63 -17.40
CA ASN A 230 -10.92 25.81 -18.57
C ASN A 230 -11.00 27.27 -19.05
N GLU A 231 -10.89 28.24 -18.14
CA GLU A 231 -11.07 29.66 -18.46
C GLU A 231 -9.78 30.47 -18.58
N LYS A 232 -8.70 30.07 -17.89
CA LYS A 232 -7.49 30.91 -17.72
C LYS A 232 -6.18 30.30 -18.22
N TYR A 233 -6.13 29.01 -18.54
CA TYR A 233 -4.89 28.28 -18.87
C TYR A 233 -4.74 27.96 -20.37
#